data_AF-A0A2S8PI34-F1
#
_entry.id   AF-A0A2S8PI34-F1
#
_cell.length_a   1.000
_cell.length_b   1.000
_cell.length_c   1.000
_cell.angle_alpha   90.00
_cell.angle_beta   90.00
_cell.angle_gamma   90.00
#
_symmetry.space_group_name_H-M   'P 1'
#
loop_
_entity.id
_entity.type
_entity.pdbx_description
1 polymer ?
#
loop_
_entity_poly.entity_id
_entity_poly.type
_entity_poly.pdbx_seq_one_letter_code
_entity_poly.pdbx_strand_id
1 'polypeptide(L)'
;MGRDMIRNRFELEGSVPDETHLNGTIQVLTSHESVRGFTPEEVPPAVLETILTSARSAPTSSNLQAYSIIVIRDADRKSRISALSGHQGFIQEAPVML
;
A
#
# COMPACT_ATOMS: atom_id res chain seq x y z
N MET A 1 2.55 3.19 -30.47
CA MET A 1 3.86 2.62 -30.12
C MET A 1 3.84 2.40 -28.61
N GLY A 2 3.33 1.23 -28.18
CA GLY A 2 3.15 0.94 -26.76
C GLY A 2 4.53 0.73 -26.14
N ARG A 3 4.85 1.49 -25.09
CA ARG A 3 6.02 1.18 -24.27
C ARG A 3 5.74 -0.17 -23.61
N ASP A 4 6.68 -1.10 -23.72
CA ASP A 4 6.63 -2.32 -22.90
C ASP A 4 6.49 -1.90 -21.43
N MET A 5 5.43 -2.39 -20.79
CA MET A 5 5.13 -2.04 -19.41
C MET A 5 6.11 -2.77 -18.49
N ILE A 6 6.97 -2.00 -17.83
CA ILE A 6 7.92 -2.51 -16.82
C ILE A 6 7.11 -2.99 -15.62
N ARG A 7 7.26 -4.27 -15.25
CA ARG A 7 6.43 -4.94 -14.25
C ARG A 7 7.06 -5.06 -12.87
N ASN A 8 8.38 -4.87 -12.78
CA ASN A 8 9.11 -4.92 -11.52
C ASN A 8 10.42 -4.12 -11.60
N ARG A 9 11.06 -3.95 -10.44
CA ARG A 9 12.30 -3.21 -10.29
C ARG A 9 13.49 -3.84 -11.03
N PHE A 10 13.56 -5.17 -11.11
CA PHE A 10 14.63 -5.85 -11.83
C PHE A 10 14.59 -5.52 -13.34
N GLU A 11 13.40 -5.54 -13.94
CA GLU A 11 13.19 -5.10 -15.32
C GLU A 11 13.55 -3.63 -15.53
N LEU A 12 13.15 -2.76 -14.60
CA LEU A 12 13.48 -1.32 -14.65
C LEU A 12 15.00 -1.08 -14.65
N GLU A 13 15.72 -1.84 -13.85
CA GLU A 13 17.17 -1.69 -13.65
C GLU A 13 18.01 -2.54 -14.62
N GLY A 14 17.38 -3.38 -15.44
CA GLY A 14 18.07 -4.30 -16.33
C GLY A 14 18.88 -5.38 -15.61
N SER A 15 18.49 -5.72 -14.37
CA SER A 15 19.13 -6.75 -13.56
C SER A 15 18.35 -8.07 -13.64
N VAL A 16 19.06 -9.18 -13.55
CA VAL A 16 18.46 -10.52 -13.51
C VAL A 16 18.56 -11.04 -12.08
N PRO A 17 17.43 -11.30 -11.39
CA PRO A 17 17.49 -11.86 -10.05
C PRO A 17 18.02 -13.29 -10.09
N ASP A 18 18.80 -13.66 -9.08
CA ASP A 18 19.12 -15.06 -8.82
C ASP A 18 17.86 -15.79 -8.34
N GLU A 19 17.41 -16.77 -9.12
CA GLU A 19 16.20 -17.54 -8.86
C GLU A 19 16.22 -18.23 -7.49
N THR A 20 17.40 -18.59 -6.98
CA THR A 20 17.53 -19.23 -5.66
C THR A 20 17.16 -18.30 -4.50
N HIS A 21 17.19 -16.98 -4.73
CA HIS A 21 16.83 -15.95 -3.76
C HIS A 21 15.45 -15.34 -4.01
N LEU A 22 14.78 -15.68 -5.12
CA LEU A 22 13.47 -15.16 -5.46
C LEU A 22 12.38 -15.90 -4.69
N ASN A 23 11.73 -15.21 -3.75
CA ASN A 23 10.58 -15.71 -3.01
C ASN A 23 9.40 -14.73 -3.11
N GLY A 24 8.23 -15.12 -2.58
CA GLY A 24 7.02 -14.31 -2.65
C GLY A 24 7.17 -12.91 -2.05
N THR A 25 7.94 -12.75 -0.97
CA THR A 25 8.22 -11.43 -0.37
C THR A 25 9.03 -10.55 -1.30
N ILE A 26 10.11 -11.08 -1.89
CA ILE A 26 10.94 -10.33 -2.83
C ILE A 26 10.14 -9.95 -4.09
N GLN A 27 9.30 -10.86 -4.60
CA GLN A 27 8.42 -10.57 -5.73
C GLN A 27 7.47 -9.41 -5.42
N VAL A 28 6.74 -9.46 -4.30
CA VAL A 28 5.80 -8.39 -3.90
C VAL A 28 6.50 -7.04 -3.73
N LEU A 29 7.68 -7.01 -3.10
CA LEU A 29 8.43 -5.77 -2.88
C LEU A 29 8.95 -5.17 -4.18
N THR A 30 9.42 -6.01 -5.11
CA THR A 30 10.03 -5.54 -6.37
C THR A 30 9.00 -5.23 -7.44
N SER A 31 7.79 -5.77 -7.37
CA SER A 31 6.66 -5.45 -8.24
C SER A 31 5.73 -4.37 -7.67
N HIS A 32 6.14 -3.64 -6.62
CA HIS A 32 5.29 -2.64 -5.99
C HIS A 32 4.93 -1.50 -6.95
N GLU A 33 3.64 -1.19 -7.03
CA GLU A 33 3.12 0.01 -7.69
C GLU A 33 2.13 0.73 -6.79
N SER A 34 2.12 2.07 -6.85
CA SER A 34 1.11 2.88 -6.16
C SER A 34 -0.18 2.92 -6.97
N VAL A 35 -1.21 2.20 -6.50
CA VAL A 35 -2.55 2.20 -7.09
C VAL A 35 -3.32 3.45 -6.64
N ARG A 36 -4.01 4.10 -7.58
CA ARG A 36 -4.85 5.30 -7.34
C ARG A 36 -6.25 5.20 -7.96
N GLY A 37 -6.65 4.01 -8.38
CA GLY A 37 -8.01 3.72 -8.83
C GLY A 37 -8.52 2.51 -8.06
N PHE A 38 -9.67 2.66 -7.41
CA PHE A 38 -10.20 1.64 -6.51
C PHE A 38 -11.62 1.23 -6.93
N THR A 39 -11.94 -0.05 -6.75
CA THR A 39 -13.31 -0.53 -6.83
C THR A 39 -14.07 -0.13 -5.56
N PRO A 40 -15.41 -0.10 -5.57
CA PRO A 40 -16.21 0.12 -4.36
C PRO A 40 -16.24 -1.10 -3.42
N GLU A 41 -15.42 -2.12 -3.67
CA GLU A 41 -15.38 -3.33 -2.84
C GLU A 41 -14.75 -3.02 -1.47
N GLU A 42 -15.47 -3.35 -0.41
CA GLU A 42 -14.99 -3.12 0.95
C GLU A 42 -13.85 -4.07 1.33
N VAL A 43 -12.84 -3.55 2.03
CA VAL A 43 -11.77 -4.38 2.59
C VAL A 43 -12.31 -5.21 3.76
N PRO A 44 -12.26 -6.55 3.71
CA PRO A 44 -12.74 -7.41 4.79
C PRO A 44 -12.01 -7.12 6.12
N PRO A 45 -12.71 -7.18 7.28
CA PRO A 45 -12.09 -6.90 8.57
C PRO A 45 -10.83 -7.73 8.86
N ALA A 46 -10.84 -9.02 8.54
CA ALA A 46 -9.69 -9.90 8.76
C ALA A 46 -8.45 -9.51 7.93
N VAL A 47 -8.66 -8.98 6.71
CA VAL A 47 -7.56 -8.46 5.88
C VAL A 47 -6.95 -7.22 6.52
N LEU A 48 -7.79 -6.29 6.98
CA LEU A 48 -7.32 -5.09 7.68
C LEU A 48 -6.58 -5.43 8.97
N GLU A 49 -7.09 -6.38 9.75
CA GLU A 49 -6.42 -6.87 10.97
C GLU A 49 -5.05 -7.47 10.68
N THR A 50 -4.93 -8.25 9.59
CA THR A 50 -3.65 -8.81 9.14
C THR A 50 -2.66 -7.70 8.80
N ILE A 51 -3.09 -6.69 8.03
CA ILE A 51 -2.26 -5.53 7.66
C ILE A 51 -1.78 -4.76 8.90
N LEU A 52 -2.71 -4.44 9.81
CA LEU A 52 -2.38 -3.69 11.02
C LEU A 52 -1.44 -4.48 11.93
N THR A 53 -1.61 -5.80 12.01
CA THR A 53 -0.73 -6.71 12.76
C THR A 53 0.67 -6.74 12.14
N SER A 54 0.78 -6.88 10.82
CA SER A 54 2.06 -6.82 10.13
C SER A 54 2.77 -5.48 10.32
N ALA A 55 2.03 -4.36 10.25
CA ALA A 55 2.57 -3.02 10.46
C ALA A 55 3.17 -2.87 11.88
N ARG A 56 2.46 -3.35 12.91
CA ARG A 56 2.93 -3.27 14.30
C ARG A 56 4.03 -4.25 14.68
N SER A 57 4.28 -5.25 13.85
CA SER A 57 5.43 -6.15 14.00
C SER A 57 6.74 -5.54 13.52
N ALA A 58 6.71 -4.38 12.85
CA ALA A 58 7.93 -3.70 12.41
C ALA A 58 8.78 -3.23 13.62
N PRO A 59 10.13 -3.29 13.52
CA PRO A 59 11.00 -2.80 14.58
C PRO A 59 10.79 -1.30 14.80
N THR A 60 10.82 -0.88 16.06
CA THR A 60 10.79 0.53 16.44
C THR A 60 11.94 0.86 17.38
N SER A 61 12.39 2.12 17.36
CA SER A 61 13.48 2.58 18.24
C SER A 61 13.16 2.25 19.69
N SER A 62 14.06 1.53 20.35
CA SER A 62 13.92 1.08 21.74
C SER A 62 12.58 0.37 22.05
N ASN A 63 11.95 -0.24 21.04
CA ASN A 63 10.61 -0.84 21.13
C ASN A 63 9.51 0.10 21.66
N LEU A 64 9.68 1.43 21.50
CA LEU A 64 8.75 2.42 22.04
C LEU A 64 7.38 2.38 21.39
N GLN A 65 7.26 1.88 20.16
CA GLN A 65 6.02 1.88 19.38
C GLN A 65 5.41 3.30 19.31
N ALA A 66 6.26 4.31 19.10
CA ALA A 66 5.90 5.72 19.12
C ALA A 66 5.16 6.18 17.84
N TYR A 67 4.06 5.52 17.52
CA TYR A 67 3.17 5.87 16.42
C TYR A 67 1.72 5.49 16.74
N SER A 68 0.78 5.96 15.94
CA SER A 68 -0.61 5.52 15.97
C SER A 68 -1.11 5.40 14.53
N ILE A 69 -2.00 4.44 14.28
CA ILE A 69 -2.65 4.25 12.97
C ILE A 69 -4.13 4.57 13.15
N ILE A 70 -4.69 5.44 12.31
CA ILE A 70 -6.10 5.85 12.40
C ILE A 70 -6.86 5.28 11.22
N VAL A 71 -7.68 4.26 11.47
CA VAL A 71 -8.51 3.67 10.41
C VAL A 71 -9.73 4.55 10.13
N ILE A 72 -9.87 5.00 8.89
CA ILE A 72 -10.96 5.87 8.46
C ILE A 72 -11.73 5.20 7.32
N ARG A 73 -13.02 4.89 7.60
CA ARG A 73 -14.00 4.39 6.62
C ARG A 73 -15.12 5.38 6.34
N ASP A 74 -15.35 6.32 7.25
CA ASP A 74 -16.39 7.34 7.14
C ASP A 74 -16.16 8.24 5.92
N ALA A 75 -17.17 8.32 5.05
CA ALA A 75 -17.07 9.01 3.77
C ALA A 75 -16.86 10.53 3.95
N ASP A 76 -17.52 11.15 4.93
CA ASP A 76 -17.40 12.58 5.20
C ASP A 76 -16.00 12.94 5.70
N ARG A 77 -15.42 12.12 6.60
CA ARG A 77 -14.02 12.27 7.05
C ARG A 77 -13.05 12.10 5.89
N LYS A 78 -13.23 11.09 5.04
CA LYS A 78 -12.39 10.90 3.84
C LYS A 78 -12.49 12.09 2.87
N SER A 79 -13.68 12.63 2.66
CA SER A 79 -13.89 13.82 1.81
C SER A 79 -13.12 15.03 2.34
N ARG A 80 -13.20 15.28 3.66
CA ARG A 80 -12.43 16.36 4.31
C ARG A 80 -10.91 16.15 4.19
N ILE A 81 -10.42 14.92 4.37
CA ILE A 81 -9.00 14.60 4.19
C ILE A 81 -8.58 14.82 2.74
N SER A 82 -9.38 14.37 1.76
CA SER A 82 -9.10 14.58 0.34
C SER A 82 -8.92 16.07 0.02
N ALA A 83 -9.79 16.95 0.51
CA ALA A 83 -9.66 18.40 0.34
C ALA A 83 -8.35 18.96 0.94
N LEU A 84 -7.98 18.50 2.14
CA LEU A 84 -6.73 18.89 2.81
C LEU A 84 -5.48 18.32 2.13
N SER A 85 -5.62 17.21 1.41
CA SER A 85 -4.55 16.53 0.69
C SER A 85 -4.47 16.93 -0.79
N GLY A 86 -4.94 18.12 -1.16
CA GLY A 86 -4.85 18.62 -2.55
C GLY A 86 -5.91 18.03 -3.49
N HIS A 87 -7.09 17.71 -2.95
CA HIS A 87 -8.22 17.15 -3.70
C HIS A 87 -7.90 15.82 -4.41
N GLN A 88 -7.08 14.97 -3.77
CA GLN A 88 -6.74 13.66 -4.31
C GLN A 88 -7.97 12.74 -4.29
N GLY A 89 -8.56 12.48 -5.46
CA GLY A 89 -9.83 11.75 -5.61
C GLY A 89 -9.78 10.31 -5.10
N PHE A 90 -8.63 9.64 -5.25
CA PHE A 90 -8.45 8.26 -4.81
C PHE A 90 -8.61 8.07 -3.29
N ILE A 91 -8.46 9.13 -2.49
CA ILE A 91 -8.73 9.10 -1.04
C ILE A 91 -10.22 8.88 -0.78
N GLN A 92 -11.10 9.42 -1.62
CA GLN A 92 -12.54 9.23 -1.51
C GLN A 92 -12.97 7.87 -2.07
N GLU A 93 -12.32 7.41 -3.14
CA GLU A 93 -12.59 6.11 -3.77
C GLU A 93 -12.16 4.92 -2.90
N ALA A 94 -10.98 4.99 -2.27
CA ALA A 94 -10.46 3.88 -1.48
C ALA A 94 -11.40 3.54 -0.30
N PRO A 95 -11.81 2.28 -0.08
CA PRO A 95 -12.74 1.89 0.99
C PRO A 95 -12.19 2.15 2.41
N VAL A 96 -10.87 2.20 2.58
CA VAL A 96 -10.16 2.49 3.83
C VAL A 96 -9.03 3.48 3.58
N MET A 97 -8.88 4.45 4.48
CA MET A 97 -7.70 5.30 4.62
C MET A 97 -7.06 5.04 6.00
N LEU A 98 -5.72 5.01 6.07
CA LEU A 98 -4.94 4.79 7.29
C LEU A 98 -4.12 6.03 7.67
#